data_AF-A0A940SI27-F1
#
_entry.id   AF-A0A940SI27-F1
#
_cell.length_a   1.000
_cell.length_b   1.000
_cell.length_c   1.000
_cell.angle_alpha   90.00
_cell.angle_beta   90.00
_cell.angle_gamma   90.00
#
_symmetry.space_group_name_H-M   'P 1'
#
loop_
_entity.id
_entity.type
_entity.pdbx_description
1 polymer ?
#
loop_
_entity_poly.entity_id
_entity_poly.type
_entity_poly.pdbx_seq_one_letter_code
_entity_poly.pdbx_strand_id
1 'polypeptide(L)'
;MELNINSRDPVYLQVVRYFKEKIATGKLKAGEEIPSRRELAGLLKINPNTAQKAYKEMEEQGLITTERNFPSRITTDEVVLQSVREELISEAIDTFISSVKVINVPVDELLKKVKEKYETKNDNM
;
A
#
# COMPACT_ATOMS: atom_id res chain seq x y z
N MET A 1 -10.51 6.93 8.47
CA MET A 1 -9.24 6.25 8.15
C MET A 1 -9.08 5.14 9.17
N GLU A 2 -8.82 3.90 8.76
CA GLU A 2 -8.69 2.77 9.69
C GLU A 2 -7.49 1.92 9.27
N LEU A 3 -6.55 1.74 10.19
CA LEU A 3 -5.32 0.96 10.02
C LEU A 3 -5.15 0.07 11.25
N ASN A 4 -5.06 -1.23 11.03
CA ASN A 4 -4.79 -2.20 12.09
C ASN A 4 -3.28 -2.30 12.32
N ILE A 5 -2.81 -1.65 13.40
CA ILE A 5 -1.39 -1.58 13.72
C ILE A 5 -0.95 -2.88 14.42
N ASN A 6 0.08 -3.51 13.89
CA ASN A 6 0.73 -4.67 14.49
C ASN A 6 2.04 -4.29 15.20
N SER A 7 2.56 -5.15 16.07
CA SER A 7 3.81 -4.91 16.82
C SER A 7 5.08 -5.46 16.16
N ARG A 8 4.96 -6.13 15.01
CA ARG A 8 6.08 -6.77 14.30
C ARG A 8 6.84 -5.76 13.43
N ASP A 9 6.11 -4.83 12.82
CA ASP A 9 6.66 -3.87 11.89
C ASP A 9 6.67 -2.45 12.48
N PRO A 10 7.65 -1.60 12.13
CA PRO A 10 7.61 -0.19 12.49
C PRO A 10 6.32 0.49 12.01
N VAL A 11 5.61 1.16 12.92
CA VAL A 11 4.30 1.78 12.64
C VAL A 11 4.32 2.73 11.44
N TYR A 12 5.40 3.48 11.23
CA TYR A 12 5.50 4.40 10.10
C TYR A 12 5.49 3.67 8.73
N LEU A 13 6.08 2.47 8.65
CA LEU A 13 6.04 1.64 7.43
C LEU A 13 4.64 1.09 7.19
N GLN A 14 3.91 0.74 8.26
CA GLN A 14 2.51 0.33 8.16
C GLN A 14 1.63 1.47 7.63
N VAL A 15 1.92 2.72 8.01
CA VAL A 15 1.26 3.91 7.44
C VAL A 15 1.61 4.07 5.95
N VAL A 16 2.88 3.97 5.57
CA VAL A 16 3.28 4.05 4.15
C VAL A 16 2.58 2.99 3.32
N ARG A 17 2.57 1.74 3.80
CA ARG A 17 1.85 0.63 3.16
C ARG A 17 0.36 0.92 3.02
N TYR A 18 -0.28 1.45 4.06
CA TYR A 18 -1.69 1.86 3.98
C TYR A 18 -1.94 2.85 2.84
N PHE A 19 -1.11 3.87 2.67
CA PHE A 19 -1.25 4.82 1.57
C PHE A 19 -1.01 4.17 0.21
N LYS A 20 0.03 3.32 0.07
CA LYS A 20 0.27 2.54 -1.15
C LYS A 20 -0.95 1.72 -1.56
N GLU A 21 -1.57 1.02 -0.61
CA GLU A 21 -2.78 0.22 -0.88
C GLU A 21 -3.97 1.08 -1.33
N LYS A 22 -4.14 2.28 -0.74
CA LYS A 22 -5.21 3.20 -1.17
C LYS A 22 -4.95 3.79 -2.56
N ILE A 23 -3.70 4.08 -2.89
CA ILE A 23 -3.28 4.52 -4.23
C ILE A 23 -3.54 3.40 -5.25
N ALA A 24 -3.04 2.19 -5.00
CA ALA A 24 -3.15 1.06 -5.92
C ALA A 24 -4.60 0.60 -6.17
N THR A 25 -5.50 0.86 -5.21
CA THR A 25 -6.94 0.60 -5.33
C THR A 25 -7.76 1.78 -5.85
N GLY A 26 -7.12 2.92 -6.16
CA GLY A 26 -7.78 4.13 -6.64
C GLY A 26 -8.66 4.84 -5.60
N LYS A 27 -8.54 4.46 -4.33
CA LYS A 27 -9.26 5.09 -3.20
C LYS A 27 -8.66 6.43 -2.82
N LEU A 28 -7.38 6.65 -3.15
CA LEU A 28 -6.73 7.96 -3.16
C LEU A 28 -6.27 8.23 -4.58
N LYS A 29 -6.67 9.38 -5.13
CA LYS A 29 -6.41 9.76 -6.53
C LYS A 29 -5.21 10.69 -6.64
N ALA A 30 -4.63 10.74 -7.85
CA ALA A 30 -3.59 11.71 -8.19
C ALA A 30 -4.01 13.15 -7.84
N GLY A 31 -3.14 13.90 -7.15
CA GLY A 31 -3.39 15.27 -6.73
C GLY A 31 -4.36 15.46 -5.56
N GLU A 32 -4.93 14.37 -5.04
CA GLU A 32 -5.85 14.40 -3.89
C GLU A 32 -5.10 14.87 -2.63
N GLU A 33 -5.69 15.85 -1.92
CA GLU A 33 -5.16 16.31 -0.65
C GLU A 33 -5.30 15.23 0.42
N ILE A 34 -4.25 15.06 1.21
CA ILE A 34 -4.24 14.15 2.35
C ILE A 34 -4.22 14.96 3.65
N PRO A 35 -4.61 14.37 4.80
CA PRO A 35 -4.53 15.05 6.09
C PRO A 35 -3.14 15.65 6.34
N SER A 36 -3.04 16.62 7.23
CA SER A 36 -1.74 17.03 7.76
C SER A 36 -1.13 15.92 8.63
N ARG A 37 0.18 16.00 8.87
CA ARG A 37 0.91 15.09 9.77
C ARG A 37 0.26 14.98 11.16
N ARG A 38 -0.24 16.10 11.70
CA ARG A 38 -0.90 16.16 13.02
C ARG A 38 -2.30 15.55 12.98
N GLU A 39 -3.06 15.81 11.93
CA GLU A 39 -4.38 15.21 11.75
C GLU A 39 -4.26 13.70 11.54
N LEU A 40 -3.30 13.23 10.74
CA LEU A 40 -3.04 11.81 10.56
C LEU A 40 -2.70 11.13 11.90
N ALA A 41 -1.84 11.77 12.71
CA ALA A 41 -1.48 11.26 14.03
C ALA A 41 -2.72 11.08 14.93
N GLY A 42 -3.65 12.05 14.91
CA GLY A 42 -4.92 11.97 15.64
C GLY A 42 -5.87 10.89 15.09
N LEU A 43 -6.05 10.85 13.77
CA LEU A 43 -6.94 9.89 13.09
C LEU A 43 -6.51 8.44 13.31
N LEU A 44 -5.20 8.18 13.24
CA LEU A 44 -4.64 6.84 13.42
C LEU A 44 -4.25 6.55 14.87
N LYS A 45 -4.39 7.52 15.79
CA LYS A 45 -3.97 7.44 17.19
C LYS A 45 -2.50 6.99 17.34
N ILE A 46 -1.62 7.54 16.50
CA ILE A 46 -0.18 7.26 16.50
C ILE A 46 0.62 8.45 17.02
N ASN A 47 1.88 8.21 17.38
CA ASN A 47 2.79 9.28 17.80
C ASN A 47 3.02 10.29 16.64
N PRO A 48 2.94 11.62 16.88
CA PRO A 48 3.19 12.64 15.86
C PRO A 48 4.54 12.50 15.15
N ASN A 49 5.60 12.06 15.84
CA ASN A 49 6.90 11.80 15.24
C ASN A 49 6.87 10.58 14.29
N THR A 50 6.04 9.59 14.58
CA THR A 50 5.79 8.45 13.68
C THR A 50 5.06 8.91 12.42
N ALA A 51 4.05 9.77 12.54
CA ALA A 51 3.39 10.38 11.38
C ALA A 51 4.38 11.22 10.57
N GLN A 52 5.22 12.03 11.21
CA GLN A 52 6.28 12.78 10.54
C GLN A 52 7.24 11.87 9.76
N LYS A 53 7.67 10.76 10.36
CA LYS A 53 8.55 9.77 9.71
C LYS A 53 7.87 9.12 8.51
N ALA A 54 6.57 8.79 8.61
CA ALA A 54 5.81 8.24 7.50
C ALA A 54 5.70 9.25 6.33
N TYR A 55 5.45 10.54 6.61
CA TYR A 55 5.42 11.56 5.55
C TYR A 55 6.76 11.72 4.86
N LYS A 56 7.84 11.76 5.66
CA LYS A 56 9.18 11.85 5.10
C LYS A 56 9.48 10.66 4.17
N GLU A 57 9.14 9.45 4.59
CA GLU A 57 9.30 8.24 3.78
C GLU A 57 8.44 8.31 2.49
N MET A 58 7.19 8.74 2.58
CA MET A 58 6.32 8.91 1.41
C MET A 58 6.83 9.99 0.44
N GLU A 59 7.41 11.09 0.96
CA GLU A 59 8.05 12.14 0.17
C GLU A 59 9.32 11.61 -0.52
N GLU A 60 10.16 10.85 0.20
CA GLU A 60 11.39 10.22 -0.34
C GLU A 60 11.07 9.19 -1.44
N GLN A 61 9.96 8.46 -1.30
CA GLN A 61 9.46 7.53 -2.32
C GLN A 61 8.65 8.21 -3.43
N GLY A 62 8.47 9.54 -3.38
CA GLY A 62 7.73 10.31 -4.39
C GLY A 62 6.21 10.06 -4.41
N LEU A 63 5.65 9.41 -3.38
CA LEU A 63 4.23 9.07 -3.28
C LEU A 63 3.36 10.31 -3.02
N ILE A 64 3.93 11.29 -2.34
CA ILE A 64 3.27 12.56 -2.01
C ILE A 64 4.16 13.74 -2.32
N THR A 65 3.55 14.89 -2.56
CA THR A 65 4.22 16.18 -2.67
C THR A 65 3.71 17.13 -1.59
N THR A 66 4.60 17.95 -1.04
CA THR A 66 4.24 18.98 -0.06
C THR A 66 4.84 20.30 -0.51
N GLU A 67 3.98 21.23 -0.94
CA GLU A 67 4.39 22.60 -1.24
C GLU A 67 4.35 23.48 0.02
N ARG A 68 5.21 24.50 0.07
CA ARG A 68 5.28 25.39 1.24
C ARG A 68 3.94 26.11 1.43
N ASN A 69 3.38 25.99 2.63
CA ASN A 69 2.07 26.54 3.03
C ASN A 69 0.84 25.85 2.39
N PHE A 70 1.01 24.72 1.69
CA PHE A 70 -0.10 23.94 1.13
C PHE A 70 -0.21 22.56 1.79
N PRO A 71 -1.41 21.95 1.79
CA PRO A 71 -1.58 20.55 2.18
C PRO A 71 -0.73 19.62 1.32
N SER A 72 -0.31 18.49 1.91
CA SER A 72 0.31 17.42 1.13
C SER A 72 -0.71 16.78 0.21
N ARG A 73 -0.27 16.36 -0.98
CA ARG A 73 -1.12 15.71 -1.99
C ARG A 73 -0.49 14.42 -2.49
N ILE A 74 -1.30 13.49 -2.96
CA ILE A 74 -0.81 12.34 -3.72
C ILE A 74 -0.14 12.82 -5.00
N THR A 75 0.99 12.22 -5.37
CA THR A 75 1.70 12.55 -6.60
C THR A 75 0.80 12.43 -7.84
N THR A 76 1.05 13.26 -8.84
CA THR A 76 0.44 13.16 -10.17
C THR A 76 1.34 12.44 -11.17
N ASP A 77 2.50 11.95 -10.73
CA ASP A 77 3.41 11.17 -11.56
C ASP A 77 2.85 9.76 -11.78
N GLU A 78 2.31 9.52 -12.98
CA GLU A 78 1.71 8.25 -13.36
C GLU A 78 2.71 7.07 -13.29
N VAL A 79 4.01 7.31 -13.48
CA VAL A 79 5.04 6.27 -13.39
C VAL A 79 5.17 5.79 -11.94
N VAL A 80 5.15 6.71 -10.99
CA VAL A 80 5.18 6.37 -9.55
C VAL A 80 3.89 5.66 -9.14
N LEU A 81 2.73 6.12 -9.59
CA LEU A 81 1.45 5.50 -9.25
C LEU A 81 1.37 4.06 -9.79
N GLN A 82 1.86 3.84 -11.01
CA GLN A 82 1.91 2.51 -11.63
C GLN A 82 2.92 1.59 -10.91
N SER A 83 4.10 2.11 -10.53
CA SER A 83 5.11 1.32 -9.83
C SER A 83 4.64 0.84 -8.45
N VAL A 84 3.85 1.64 -7.72
CA VAL A 84 3.23 1.23 -6.45
C VAL A 84 2.33 0.02 -6.63
N ARG A 85 1.54 -0.01 -7.71
CA ARG A 85 0.66 -1.15 -8.00
C ARG A 85 1.48 -2.40 -8.32
N GLU A 86 2.54 -2.25 -9.12
CA GLU A 86 3.43 -3.35 -9.49
C GLU A 86 4.20 -3.90 -8.28
N GLU A 87 4.69 -3.03 -7.40
CA GLU A 87 5.34 -3.39 -6.13
C GLU A 87 4.44 -4.28 -5.28
N LEU A 88 3.20 -3.85 -5.02
CA LEU A 88 2.26 -4.60 -4.18
C LEU A 88 1.86 -5.95 -4.81
N ILE A 89 1.73 -6.01 -6.14
CA ILE A 89 1.46 -7.27 -6.85
C ILE A 89 2.67 -8.21 -6.73
N SER A 90 3.89 -7.69 -6.91
CA SER A 90 5.12 -8.49 -6.79
C SER A 90 5.25 -9.06 -5.38
N GLU A 91 5.09 -8.25 -4.33
CA GLU A 91 5.15 -8.72 -2.93
C GLU A 91 4.15 -9.85 -2.66
N ALA A 92 2.93 -9.72 -3.18
CA ALA A 92 1.89 -10.72 -3.02
C ALA A 92 2.24 -12.03 -3.75
N ILE A 93 2.78 -11.92 -4.97
CA ILE A 93 3.26 -13.06 -5.75
C ILE A 93 4.41 -13.75 -5.02
N ASP A 94 5.40 -13.01 -4.53
CA ASP A 94 6.56 -13.57 -3.82
C ASP A 94 6.14 -14.33 -2.56
N THR A 95 5.21 -13.77 -1.80
CA THR A 95 4.62 -14.42 -0.62
C THR A 95 3.90 -15.71 -1.00
N PHE A 96 3.10 -15.67 -2.06
CA PHE A 96 2.37 -16.82 -2.57
C PHE A 96 3.30 -17.93 -3.06
N ILE A 97 4.28 -17.59 -3.90
CA ILE A 97 5.26 -18.54 -4.45
C ILE A 97 6.08 -19.16 -3.33
N SER A 98 6.52 -18.39 -2.33
CA SER A 98 7.25 -18.91 -1.17
C SER A 98 6.43 -19.96 -0.40
N SER A 99 5.11 -19.78 -0.32
CA SER A 99 4.21 -20.70 0.36
C SER A 99 3.97 -21.99 -0.44
N VAL A 100 3.96 -21.92 -1.77
CA VAL A 100 3.64 -23.06 -2.64
C VAL A 100 4.89 -23.87 -3.05
N LYS A 101 6.05 -23.22 -3.17
CA LYS A 101 7.29 -23.86 -3.66
C LYS A 101 7.70 -25.07 -2.82
N VAL A 102 7.39 -25.07 -1.52
CA VAL A 102 7.67 -26.17 -0.58
C VAL A 102 6.88 -27.45 -0.94
N ILE A 103 5.75 -27.32 -1.64
CA ILE A 103 4.83 -28.41 -1.97
C ILE A 103 5.22 -29.10 -3.29
N ASN A 104 6.16 -28.53 -4.05
CA ASN A 104 6.66 -29.06 -5.33
C ASN A 104 5.54 -29.31 -6.38
N VAL A 105 4.59 -28.36 -6.48
CA VAL A 105 3.50 -28.41 -7.46
C VAL A 105 4.00 -27.91 -8.83
N PRO A 106 3.72 -28.61 -9.94
CA PRO A 106 4.00 -28.12 -11.28
C PRO A 106 3.31 -26.77 -11.56
N VAL A 107 3.99 -25.87 -12.27
CA VAL A 107 3.50 -24.50 -12.54
C VAL A 107 2.14 -24.52 -13.25
N ASP A 108 1.93 -25.40 -14.22
CA ASP A 108 0.67 -25.48 -14.95
C ASP A 108 -0.51 -25.90 -14.06
N GLU A 109 -0.28 -26.85 -13.14
CA GLU A 109 -1.29 -27.24 -12.15
C GLU A 109 -1.61 -26.08 -11.20
N LEU A 110 -0.58 -25.36 -10.77
CA LEU A 110 -0.72 -24.20 -9.90
C LEU A 110 -1.55 -23.10 -10.57
N LEU A 111 -1.24 -22.75 -11.81
CA LEU A 111 -1.96 -21.74 -12.59
C LEU A 111 -3.42 -22.12 -12.78
N LYS A 112 -3.71 -23.40 -13.06
CA LYS A 112 -5.09 -23.90 -13.15
C LYS A 112 -5.85 -23.68 -11.85
N LYS A 113 -5.30 -24.11 -10.71
CA LYS A 113 -5.94 -23.96 -9.38
C LYS A 113 -6.13 -22.49 -8.98
N VAL A 114 -5.15 -21.64 -9.27
CA VAL A 114 -5.24 -20.20 -9.00
C VAL A 114 -6.37 -19.57 -9.81
N LYS A 115 -6.47 -19.89 -11.10
CA LYS A 115 -7.53 -19.37 -11.99
C LYS A 115 -8.92 -19.78 -11.51
N GLU A 116 -9.13 -21.07 -11.25
CA GLU A 116 -10.41 -21.60 -10.74
C GLU A 116 -10.84 -20.89 -9.45
N LYS A 117 -9.91 -20.67 -8.52
CA LYS A 117 -10.17 -20.02 -7.24
C LYS A 117 -10.38 -18.51 -7.34
N TYR A 118 -9.68 -17.85 -8.27
CA TYR A 118 -9.81 -16.41 -8.48
C TYR A 118 -11.18 -16.05 -9.06
N GLU A 119 -11.66 -16.82 -10.05
CA GLU A 119 -12.97 -16.62 -10.68
C GLU A 119 -14.12 -16.84 -9.67
N THR A 120 -14.06 -17.91 -8.87
CA THR A 120 -15.10 -18.22 -7.87
C THR A 120 -15.22 -17.15 -6.76
N LYS A 121 -14.15 -16.41 -6.47
CA LYS A 121 -14.15 -15.39 -5.41
C LYS A 121 -14.66 -14.03 -5.89
N ASN A 122 -14.59 -13.74 -7.19
CA ASN A 122 -15.12 -12.50 -7.77
C ASN A 122 -16.65 -12.51 -7.92
N ASP A 123 -17.28 -13.69 -8.00
CA ASP A 123 -18.75 -13.80 -8.06
C ASP A 123 -19.43 -13.57 -6.69
N ASN A 124 -18.67 -13.45 -5.62
CA ASN A 124 -19.17 -13.32 -4.24
C ASN A 124 -18.87 -11.94 -3.60
N MET A 125 -18.53 -10.92 -4.39
CA MET A 125 -18.22 -9.57 -3.89
C MET A 125 -18.92 -8.46 -4.66
#